data_AF-A0ABD5L9N5-F1
#
_entry.id   AF-A0ABD5L9N5-F1
#
_cell.length_a   1.000
_cell.length_b   1.000
_cell.length_c   1.000
_cell.angle_alpha   90.00
_cell.angle_beta   90.00
_cell.angle_gamma   90.00
#
_symmetry.space_group_name_H-M   'P 1'
#
loop_
_entity.id
_entity.type
_entity.pdbx_description
1 polymer ?
#
loop_
_entity_poly.entity_id
_entity_poly.type
_entity_poly.pdbx_seq_one_letter_code
_entity_poly.pdbx_strand_id
1 'polypeptide(L)'
;MGGLVSRYASELLDTPYKDKILGIVHGVMPDLGSPTAYKMMKIGEHSMPMGLVLGMSASRLMSVLAQSPAPLQLLPSPKYNHGQPWLRIEKGSPDGVADLLLPQKGEPFNEIYLKEKAWWQMYEPDILDKEQSVINGNFKKYEKIMADDVEPFITKMDGSYHANTYQFYGAYFDENDPKDSRRSDETVTWKLRDKTSWLWVSDDSRATGDYGEKREYTLLKSSDKWKNTPSMDYEGGRGDGTVPKYSINLVRKDLFKEILEMNVDHQNAYQFAPLKGDAEFDTYEKTGDVSPAIKFTLRSLCRILQTDEVRP
;
A
#
# COMPACT_ATOMS: atom_id res chain seq x y z
N MET A 1 8.29 2.55 -5.26
CA MET A 1 9.02 3.07 -4.06
C MET A 1 10.08 4.12 -4.36
N GLY A 2 10.84 4.06 -5.46
CA GLY A 2 11.93 5.02 -5.74
C GLY A 2 11.55 6.51 -5.69
N GLY A 3 10.26 6.84 -5.93
CA GLY A 3 9.75 8.20 -5.74
C GLY A 3 9.84 8.73 -4.30
N LEU A 4 9.71 7.86 -3.29
CA LEU A 4 9.90 8.26 -1.89
C LEU A 4 11.37 8.59 -1.62
N VAL A 5 12.30 7.81 -2.19
CA VAL A 5 13.74 8.05 -2.09
C VAL A 5 14.12 9.38 -2.75
N SER A 6 13.62 9.65 -3.96
CA SER A 6 13.96 10.90 -4.65
C SER A 6 13.37 12.12 -3.96
N ARG A 7 12.16 12.04 -3.40
CA ARG A 7 11.58 13.10 -2.55
C ARG A 7 12.38 13.33 -1.28
N TYR A 8 12.77 12.26 -0.58
CA TYR A 8 13.57 12.39 0.62
C TYR A 8 14.93 13.06 0.31
N ALA A 9 15.60 12.65 -0.76
CA ALA A 9 16.85 13.27 -1.21
C ALA A 9 16.67 14.73 -1.64
N SER A 10 15.54 15.04 -2.28
CA SER A 10 15.22 16.40 -2.74
C SER A 10 14.89 17.35 -1.59
N GLU A 11 14.10 16.92 -0.60
CA GLU A 11 13.47 17.84 0.36
C GLU A 11 13.86 17.62 1.83
N LEU A 12 14.27 16.42 2.24
CA LEU A 12 14.28 16.03 3.67
C LEU A 12 15.64 15.65 4.27
N LEU A 13 16.71 15.57 3.47
CA LEU A 13 18.06 15.43 4.00
C LEU A 13 18.49 16.68 4.77
N ASP A 14 19.46 16.55 5.69
CA ASP A 14 20.05 17.70 6.40
C ASP A 14 20.63 18.74 5.42
N THR A 15 21.12 18.27 4.27
CA THR A 15 21.48 19.10 3.12
C THR A 15 20.73 18.56 1.90
N PRO A 16 19.52 19.08 1.61
CA PRO A 16 18.71 18.59 0.50
C PRO A 16 19.37 18.85 -0.86
N TYR A 17 19.14 17.95 -1.82
CA TYR A 17 19.64 18.06 -3.18
C TYR A 17 18.72 18.86 -4.11
N LYS A 18 17.71 19.56 -3.57
CA LYS A 18 16.71 20.35 -4.31
C LYS A 18 17.33 21.16 -5.46
N ASP A 19 18.32 21.98 -5.15
CA ASP A 19 18.95 22.90 -6.13
C ASP A 19 19.85 22.17 -7.15
N LYS A 20 20.07 20.86 -6.99
CA LYS A 20 20.80 20.00 -7.93
C LYS A 20 19.86 19.13 -8.76
N ILE A 21 18.55 19.21 -8.55
CA ILE A 21 17.53 18.42 -9.25
C ILE A 21 16.65 19.39 -10.05
N LEU A 22 16.74 19.36 -11.37
CA LEU A 22 15.91 20.24 -12.23
C LEU A 22 14.42 19.93 -12.13
N GLY A 23 14.08 18.68 -11.84
CA GLY A 23 12.71 18.20 -11.74
C GLY A 23 12.65 16.69 -11.55
N ILE A 24 11.48 16.19 -11.16
CA ILE A 24 11.26 14.78 -10.85
C ILE A 24 10.00 14.30 -11.58
N VAL A 25 10.10 13.13 -12.22
CA VAL A 25 8.94 12.41 -12.75
C VAL A 25 8.72 11.16 -11.90
N HIS A 26 7.57 11.07 -11.25
CA HIS A 26 7.17 9.91 -10.47
C HIS A 26 6.21 9.02 -11.28
N GLY A 27 6.49 7.72 -11.34
CA GLY A 27 5.55 6.70 -11.77
C GLY A 27 5.13 5.83 -10.61
N VAL A 28 3.83 5.58 -10.46
CA VAL A 28 3.25 4.60 -9.53
C VAL A 28 3.82 4.66 -8.10
N MET A 29 3.98 5.88 -7.58
CA MET A 29 4.51 6.12 -6.24
C MET A 29 3.42 5.92 -5.17
N PRO A 30 3.62 5.07 -4.15
CA PRO A 30 2.72 4.96 -2.99
C PRO A 30 2.96 6.13 -2.04
N ASP A 31 2.45 7.30 -2.39
CA ASP A 31 2.75 8.57 -1.73
C ASP A 31 2.35 8.58 -0.24
N LEU A 32 1.14 8.12 0.04
CA LEU A 32 0.55 8.05 1.38
C LEU A 32 0.64 6.65 2.00
N GLY A 33 1.45 5.76 1.43
CA GLY A 33 1.55 4.35 1.83
C GLY A 33 0.45 3.44 1.26
N SER A 34 0.47 2.15 1.62
CA SER A 34 -0.49 1.13 1.17
C SER A 34 -0.79 0.10 2.26
N PRO A 35 -2.07 -0.31 2.46
CA PRO A 35 -2.45 -1.38 3.38
C PRO A 35 -1.79 -2.73 3.08
N THR A 36 -1.24 -2.92 1.88
CA THR A 36 -0.53 -4.14 1.49
C THR A 36 0.59 -4.49 2.47
N ALA A 37 1.31 -3.52 3.05
CA ALA A 37 2.36 -3.80 4.04
C ALA A 37 1.81 -4.47 5.32
N TYR A 38 0.64 -4.03 5.80
CA TYR A 38 -0.06 -4.67 6.92
C TYR A 38 -0.45 -6.12 6.56
N LYS A 39 -1.04 -6.32 5.38
CA LYS A 39 -1.41 -7.65 4.87
C LYS A 39 -0.19 -8.58 4.78
N MET A 40 0.92 -8.11 4.23
CA MET A 40 2.18 -8.87 4.16
C MET A 40 2.69 -9.27 5.55
N MET A 41 2.55 -8.42 6.58
CA MET A 41 2.94 -8.81 7.94
C MET A 41 1.98 -9.83 8.55
N LYS A 42 0.67 -9.73 8.29
CA LYS A 42 -0.33 -10.62 8.90
C LYS A 42 -0.46 -11.98 8.24
N ILE A 43 -0.24 -12.08 6.94
CA ILE A 43 -0.44 -13.33 6.19
C ILE A 43 0.73 -13.68 5.27
N GLY A 44 1.65 -12.76 5.02
CA GLY A 44 2.71 -12.95 4.04
C GLY A 44 2.31 -12.55 2.61
N GLU A 45 3.25 -12.67 1.69
CA GLU A 45 3.08 -12.29 0.28
C GLU A 45 2.49 -13.45 -0.52
N HIS A 46 1.40 -13.20 -1.22
CA HIS A 46 0.62 -14.22 -1.92
C HIS A 46 0.48 -13.98 -3.42
N SER A 47 0.99 -12.84 -3.92
CA SER A 47 1.18 -12.62 -5.34
C SER A 47 2.32 -13.47 -5.86
N MET A 48 2.15 -14.03 -7.05
CA MET A 48 3.19 -14.78 -7.74
C MET A 48 3.87 -13.87 -8.77
N PRO A 49 5.21 -13.89 -8.92
CA PRO A 49 6.15 -14.79 -8.24
C PRO A 49 6.69 -14.27 -6.89
N MET A 50 6.33 -13.06 -6.46
CA MET A 50 6.94 -12.39 -5.29
C MET A 50 6.82 -13.19 -3.99
N GLY A 51 5.70 -13.88 -3.77
CA GLY A 51 5.46 -14.72 -2.59
C GLY A 51 6.43 -15.88 -2.45
N LEU A 52 6.93 -16.44 -3.56
CA LEU A 52 7.96 -17.49 -3.53
C LEU A 52 9.29 -16.98 -2.97
N VAL A 53 9.60 -15.71 -3.21
CA VAL A 53 10.87 -15.09 -2.82
C VAL A 53 10.78 -14.50 -1.42
N LEU A 54 9.72 -13.72 -1.16
CA LEU A 54 9.53 -12.98 0.09
C LEU A 54 9.02 -13.85 1.23
N GLY A 55 8.24 -14.89 0.91
CA GLY A 55 7.63 -15.80 1.88
C GLY A 55 6.11 -15.64 1.95
N MET A 56 5.41 -16.76 1.92
CA MET A 56 3.93 -16.81 1.88
C MET A 56 3.29 -16.99 3.26
N SER A 57 3.99 -16.59 4.34
CA SER A 57 3.46 -16.67 5.71
C SER A 57 3.89 -15.49 6.55
N ALA A 58 3.07 -15.16 7.54
CA ALA A 58 3.38 -14.13 8.54
C ALA A 58 4.72 -14.41 9.25
N SER A 59 4.96 -15.66 9.68
CA SER A 59 6.18 -16.05 10.39
C SER A 59 7.46 -15.80 9.59
N ARG A 60 7.43 -15.96 8.26
CA ARG A 60 8.59 -15.70 7.41
C ARG A 60 8.79 -14.21 7.22
N LEU A 61 7.76 -13.50 6.77
CA LEU A 61 7.90 -12.09 6.42
C LEU A 61 8.04 -11.17 7.63
N MET A 62 7.30 -11.43 8.70
CA MET A 62 7.31 -10.57 9.89
C MET A 62 8.70 -10.49 10.52
N SER A 63 9.49 -11.57 10.48
CA SER A 63 10.86 -11.58 11.01
C SER A 63 11.78 -10.55 10.34
N VAL A 64 11.56 -10.26 9.06
CA VAL A 64 12.35 -9.31 8.27
C VAL A 64 11.68 -7.93 8.27
N LEU A 65 10.39 -7.87 7.96
CA LEU A 65 9.65 -6.63 7.80
C LEU A 65 9.60 -5.81 9.10
N ALA A 66 9.38 -6.46 10.25
CA ALA A 66 9.30 -5.77 11.54
C ALA A 66 10.65 -5.19 12.00
N GLN A 67 11.76 -5.58 11.37
CA GLN A 67 13.09 -5.09 11.74
C GLN A 67 13.70 -4.19 10.64
N SER A 68 12.92 -3.85 9.62
CA SER A 68 13.38 -3.10 8.45
C SER A 68 12.57 -1.81 8.31
N PRO A 69 13.18 -0.62 8.46
CA PRO A 69 12.46 0.64 8.31
C PRO A 69 11.82 0.83 6.91
N ALA A 70 12.51 0.42 5.85
CA ALA A 70 12.08 0.67 4.47
C ALA A 70 10.68 0.11 4.11
N PRO A 71 10.33 -1.17 4.38
CA PRO A 71 8.96 -1.64 4.17
C PRO A 71 7.94 -1.01 5.13
N LEU A 72 8.34 -0.69 6.36
CA LEU A 72 7.46 -0.03 7.33
C LEU A 72 7.13 1.42 6.93
N GLN A 73 8.04 2.10 6.24
CA GLN A 73 7.81 3.43 5.65
C GLN A 73 6.78 3.43 4.51
N LEU A 74 6.32 2.26 4.05
CA LEU A 74 5.22 2.13 3.08
C LEU A 74 3.85 2.00 3.76
N LEU A 75 3.79 2.06 5.08
CA LEU A 75 2.53 1.97 5.79
C LEU A 75 1.62 3.17 5.51
N PRO A 76 0.29 2.98 5.51
CA PRO A 76 -0.65 4.08 5.41
C PRO A 76 -0.35 5.21 6.39
N SER A 77 -0.13 6.40 5.85
CA SER A 77 0.00 7.61 6.66
C SER A 77 -1.36 7.99 7.31
N PRO A 78 -1.37 8.89 8.31
CA PRO A 78 -2.61 9.51 8.82
C PRO A 78 -3.49 10.17 7.74
N LYS A 79 -2.93 10.48 6.56
CA LYS A 79 -3.66 11.10 5.43
C LYS A 79 -4.16 10.09 4.40
N TYR A 80 -3.71 8.84 4.47
CA TYR A 80 -4.18 7.78 3.58
C TYR A 80 -5.70 7.69 3.62
N ASN A 81 -6.33 7.45 2.46
CA ASN A 81 -7.79 7.41 2.34
C ASN A 81 -8.48 8.66 2.94
N HIS A 82 -7.89 9.85 2.75
CA HIS A 82 -8.39 11.11 3.31
C HIS A 82 -8.51 11.11 4.85
N GLY A 83 -7.67 10.31 5.52
CA GLY A 83 -7.72 10.09 6.97
C GLY A 83 -8.89 9.24 7.45
N GLN A 84 -9.62 8.59 6.52
CA GLN A 84 -10.66 7.63 6.85
C GLN A 84 -10.07 6.26 7.18
N PRO A 85 -10.82 5.43 7.95
CA PRO A 85 -10.44 4.05 8.21
C PRO A 85 -10.10 3.26 6.94
N TRP A 86 -9.10 2.38 7.05
CA TRP A 86 -8.71 1.46 5.98
C TRP A 86 -8.61 0.00 6.45
N LEU A 87 -8.63 -0.23 7.76
CA LEU A 87 -8.71 -1.56 8.36
C LEU A 87 -10.11 -1.76 8.98
N ARG A 88 -10.86 -2.75 8.48
CA ARG A 88 -12.17 -3.12 9.00
C ARG A 88 -12.10 -4.49 9.67
N ILE A 89 -12.75 -4.62 10.81
CA ILE A 89 -12.92 -5.90 11.50
C ILE A 89 -14.42 -6.13 11.65
N GLU A 90 -14.92 -7.12 10.93
CA GLU A 90 -16.34 -7.45 10.91
C GLU A 90 -16.84 -7.80 12.31
N LYS A 91 -17.90 -7.15 12.78
CA LYS A 91 -18.43 -7.36 14.14
C LYS A 91 -17.34 -7.25 15.22
N GLY A 92 -16.35 -6.39 15.01
CA GLY A 92 -15.19 -6.21 15.90
C GLY A 92 -15.43 -5.26 17.07
N SER A 93 -16.62 -4.68 17.22
CA SER A 93 -16.97 -3.84 18.37
C SER A 93 -16.97 -4.64 19.68
N PRO A 94 -16.85 -3.99 20.87
CA PRO A 94 -16.88 -4.69 22.16
C PRO A 94 -18.15 -5.50 22.44
N ASP A 95 -19.31 -5.03 21.97
CA ASP A 95 -20.58 -5.79 22.02
C ASP A 95 -20.67 -6.85 20.91
N GLY A 96 -19.74 -6.78 19.95
CA GLY A 96 -19.58 -7.70 18.86
C GLY A 96 -20.75 -7.70 17.87
N VAL A 97 -21.45 -6.57 17.76
CA VAL A 97 -22.58 -6.36 16.85
C VAL A 97 -22.16 -5.53 15.63
N ALA A 98 -21.38 -4.47 15.86
CA ALA A 98 -20.95 -3.53 14.82
C ALA A 98 -19.51 -3.77 14.37
N ASP A 99 -19.19 -3.30 13.17
CA ASP A 99 -17.83 -3.37 12.67
C ASP A 99 -16.91 -2.39 13.40
N LEU A 100 -15.67 -2.83 13.64
CA LEU A 100 -14.61 -1.95 14.11
C LEU A 100 -13.84 -1.43 12.90
N LEU A 101 -13.84 -0.11 12.72
CA LEU A 101 -13.12 0.59 11.65
C LEU A 101 -11.92 1.33 12.23
N LEU A 102 -10.73 1.10 11.68
CA LEU A 102 -9.46 1.65 12.16
C LEU A 102 -8.69 2.37 11.02
N PRO A 103 -7.96 3.46 11.33
CA PRO A 103 -7.93 4.14 12.63
C PRO A 103 -9.22 4.93 12.90
N GLN A 104 -9.71 4.93 14.14
CA GLN A 104 -10.91 5.65 14.57
C GLN A 104 -10.68 7.15 14.70
N LYS A 105 -9.47 7.56 15.11
CA LYS A 105 -9.09 8.96 15.33
C LYS A 105 -8.23 9.51 14.19
N GLY A 106 -8.08 8.76 13.11
CA GLY A 106 -7.19 9.11 11.99
C GLY A 106 -5.70 8.94 12.32
N GLU A 107 -5.35 8.19 13.38
CA GLU A 107 -3.97 8.03 13.86
C GLU A 107 -3.59 6.53 13.84
N PRO A 108 -3.03 6.00 12.73
CA PRO A 108 -2.79 4.58 12.58
C PRO A 108 -1.59 4.04 13.39
N PHE A 109 -0.67 4.89 13.86
CA PHE A 109 0.51 4.42 14.60
C PHE A 109 0.09 3.76 15.90
N ASN A 110 -0.68 4.43 16.76
CA ASN A 110 -1.09 3.84 18.04
C ASN A 110 -2.29 2.89 17.91
N GLU A 111 -3.14 3.09 16.91
CA GLU A 111 -4.36 2.29 16.76
C GLU A 111 -4.12 0.93 16.07
N ILE A 112 -3.06 0.82 15.26
CA ILE A 112 -2.78 -0.35 14.41
C ILE A 112 -1.33 -0.81 14.53
N TYR A 113 -0.35 0.08 14.29
CA TYR A 113 1.05 -0.33 14.07
C TYR A 113 1.78 -0.69 15.36
N LEU A 114 1.63 0.13 16.39
CA LEU A 114 2.19 -0.01 17.74
C LEU A 114 1.17 -0.60 18.72
N LYS A 115 -0.01 -1.00 18.23
CA LYS A 115 -1.04 -1.61 19.07
C LYS A 115 -0.48 -2.88 19.70
N GLU A 116 -0.61 -3.01 21.02
CA GLU A 116 -0.29 -4.24 21.73
C GLU A 116 -1.55 -4.98 22.17
N LYS A 117 -1.42 -6.30 22.32
CA LYS A 117 -2.43 -7.19 22.94
C LYS A 117 -3.78 -7.21 22.23
N ALA A 118 -3.84 -6.72 20.99
CA ALA A 118 -4.98 -6.90 20.11
C ALA A 118 -4.55 -7.86 18.99
N TRP A 119 -5.38 -8.84 18.66
CA TRP A 119 -5.01 -9.85 17.65
C TRP A 119 -4.81 -9.26 16.24
N TRP A 120 -5.41 -8.10 15.95
CA TRP A 120 -5.21 -7.36 14.70
C TRP A 120 -3.99 -6.44 14.72
N GLN A 121 -3.23 -6.40 15.82
CA GLN A 121 -1.97 -5.66 15.87
C GLN A 121 -1.09 -6.06 14.70
N MET A 122 -0.33 -5.09 14.20
CA MET A 122 0.52 -5.29 13.04
C MET A 122 1.69 -6.24 13.36
N TYR A 123 2.43 -5.99 14.44
CA TYR A 123 3.56 -6.83 14.85
C TYR A 123 3.17 -7.80 15.97
N GLU A 124 3.36 -9.09 15.72
CA GLU A 124 3.07 -10.20 16.65
C GLU A 124 4.38 -10.95 16.99
N PRO A 125 5.20 -10.46 17.94
CA PRO A 125 6.48 -11.09 18.28
C PRO A 125 6.36 -12.55 18.80
N ASP A 126 5.20 -12.92 19.34
CA ASP A 126 4.92 -14.25 19.90
C ASP A 126 4.70 -15.36 18.85
N ILE A 127 4.56 -14.99 17.57
CA ILE A 127 4.57 -15.96 16.46
C ILE A 127 5.99 -16.39 16.10
N LEU A 128 6.99 -15.55 16.43
CA LEU A 128 8.40 -15.77 16.14
C LEU A 128 9.10 -16.44 17.32
N ASP A 129 8.76 -16.02 18.54
CA ASP A 129 9.42 -16.44 19.77
C ASP A 129 8.40 -16.87 20.84
N LYS A 130 8.83 -17.72 21.79
CA LYS A 130 8.00 -18.19 22.92
C LYS A 130 8.45 -17.70 24.29
N GLU A 131 9.69 -17.21 24.39
CA GLU A 131 10.23 -16.69 25.65
C GLU A 131 9.79 -15.23 25.85
N GLN A 132 9.12 -14.94 26.96
CA GLN A 132 8.52 -13.62 27.21
C GLN A 132 9.55 -12.48 27.20
N SER A 133 10.77 -12.73 27.68
CA SER A 133 11.87 -11.76 27.69
C SER A 133 12.24 -11.34 26.26
N VAL A 134 12.32 -12.30 25.33
CA VAL A 134 12.65 -12.12 23.92
C VAL A 134 11.52 -11.41 23.20
N ILE A 135 10.27 -11.86 23.41
CA ILE A 135 9.06 -11.23 22.85
C ILE A 135 9.03 -9.74 23.19
N ASN A 136 9.19 -9.41 24.49
CA ASN A 136 9.20 -8.02 24.96
C ASN A 136 10.37 -7.23 24.38
N GLY A 137 11.55 -7.85 24.28
CA GLY A 137 12.74 -7.22 23.70
C GLY A 137 12.57 -6.91 22.21
N ASN A 138 11.97 -7.82 21.46
CA ASN A 138 11.70 -7.66 20.03
C ASN A 138 10.64 -6.58 19.78
N PHE A 139 9.58 -6.53 20.59
CA PHE A 139 8.58 -5.47 20.49
C PHE A 139 9.20 -4.09 20.74
N LYS A 140 10.02 -3.94 21.79
CA LYS A 140 10.73 -2.67 22.08
C LYS A 140 11.64 -2.23 20.93
N LYS A 141 12.30 -3.16 20.24
CA LYS A 141 13.11 -2.82 19.05
C LYS A 141 12.23 -2.31 17.91
N TYR A 142 11.12 -2.99 17.65
CA TYR A 142 10.15 -2.57 16.64
C TYR A 142 9.55 -1.21 16.96
N GLU A 143 9.14 -0.97 18.21
CA GLU A 143 8.64 0.32 18.69
C GLU A 143 9.67 1.43 18.45
N LYS A 144 10.95 1.16 18.76
CA LYS A 144 12.03 2.12 18.50
C LYS A 144 12.19 2.43 17.01
N ILE A 145 12.18 1.43 16.14
CA ILE A 145 12.25 1.64 14.67
C ILE A 145 11.06 2.49 14.21
N MET A 146 9.86 2.19 14.70
CA MET A 146 8.66 2.93 14.35
C MET A 146 8.76 4.40 14.77
N ALA A 147 9.19 4.67 16.01
CA ALA A 147 9.28 6.01 16.58
C ALA A 147 10.45 6.84 16.02
N ASP A 148 11.61 6.23 15.82
CA ASP A 148 12.85 6.94 15.44
C ASP A 148 12.97 7.08 13.91
N ASP A 149 12.54 6.08 13.12
CA ASP A 149 12.79 6.02 11.68
C ASP A 149 11.53 6.12 10.82
N VAL A 150 10.42 5.47 11.21
CA VAL A 150 9.24 5.30 10.33
C VAL A 150 8.25 6.46 10.46
N GLU A 151 7.78 6.75 11.67
CA GLU A 151 6.82 7.82 11.93
C GLU A 151 7.36 9.20 11.54
N PRO A 152 8.63 9.56 11.88
CA PRO A 152 9.19 10.83 11.45
C PRO A 152 9.32 10.91 9.93
N PHE A 153 9.67 9.81 9.26
CA PHE A 153 9.76 9.75 7.80
C PHE A 153 8.38 9.98 7.16
N ILE A 154 7.37 9.20 7.54
CA ILE A 154 6.01 9.30 6.98
C ILE A 154 5.44 10.71 7.22
N THR A 155 5.62 11.24 8.43
CA THR A 155 5.12 12.59 8.78
C THR A 155 5.80 13.69 7.99
N LYS A 156 7.14 13.67 7.87
CA LYS A 156 7.90 14.69 7.13
C LYS A 156 7.69 14.61 5.62
N MET A 157 7.41 13.42 5.10
CA MET A 157 7.16 13.21 3.67
C MET A 157 5.85 13.86 3.21
N ASP A 158 4.83 13.97 4.06
CA ASP A 158 3.56 14.59 3.68
C ASP A 158 3.76 16.03 3.17
N GLY A 159 3.30 16.29 1.95
CA GLY A 159 3.42 17.61 1.33
C GLY A 159 4.83 18.00 0.84
N SER A 160 5.83 17.14 1.03
CA SER A 160 7.22 17.41 0.62
C SER A 160 7.49 16.89 -0.79
N TYR A 161 7.46 17.79 -1.77
CA TYR A 161 7.76 17.50 -3.18
C TYR A 161 8.66 18.58 -3.76
N HIS A 162 9.46 18.18 -4.74
CA HIS A 162 10.21 19.12 -5.57
C HIS A 162 9.25 20.06 -6.31
N ALA A 163 9.60 21.34 -6.46
CA ALA A 163 8.73 22.35 -7.07
C ALA A 163 8.38 22.05 -8.54
N ASN A 164 9.22 21.25 -9.21
CA ASN A 164 9.06 20.80 -10.59
C ASN A 164 8.80 19.29 -10.63
N THR A 165 7.69 18.86 -10.01
CA THR A 165 7.29 17.45 -9.93
C THR A 165 6.16 17.13 -10.91
N TYR A 166 6.31 16.03 -11.63
CA TYR A 166 5.29 15.42 -12.49
C TYR A 166 4.99 14.01 -11.99
N GLN A 167 3.74 13.56 -12.03
CA GLN A 167 3.38 12.22 -11.59
C GLN A 167 2.37 11.54 -12.52
N PHE A 168 2.52 10.24 -12.71
CA PHE A 168 1.43 9.39 -13.15
C PHE A 168 1.20 8.25 -12.17
N TYR A 169 -0.03 7.76 -12.11
CA TYR A 169 -0.44 6.66 -11.24
C TYR A 169 -1.47 5.77 -11.91
N GLY A 170 -1.51 4.49 -11.53
CA GLY A 170 -2.55 3.57 -11.96
C GLY A 170 -3.80 3.71 -11.11
N ALA A 171 -4.96 3.80 -11.75
CA ALA A 171 -6.26 3.70 -11.06
C ALA A 171 -7.34 3.12 -11.97
N TYR A 172 -6.93 2.18 -12.82
CA TYR A 172 -7.81 1.50 -13.77
C TYR A 172 -7.74 -0.01 -13.57
N PHE A 173 -8.91 -0.65 -13.52
CA PHE A 173 -9.06 -2.09 -13.64
C PHE A 173 -10.38 -2.36 -14.39
N ASP A 174 -10.47 -3.50 -15.05
CA ASP A 174 -11.70 -3.97 -15.68
C ASP A 174 -12.64 -4.48 -14.58
N GLU A 175 -13.68 -3.70 -14.28
CA GLU A 175 -14.69 -4.05 -13.28
C GLU A 175 -15.43 -5.36 -13.61
N ASN A 176 -15.40 -5.80 -14.87
CA ASN A 176 -16.00 -7.06 -15.31
C ASN A 176 -15.01 -8.24 -15.24
N ASP A 177 -13.73 -7.98 -15.05
CA ASP A 177 -12.71 -9.01 -14.85
C ASP A 177 -12.33 -9.11 -13.36
N PRO A 178 -12.93 -10.05 -12.60
CA PRO A 178 -12.60 -10.23 -11.19
C PRO A 178 -11.16 -10.69 -10.95
N LYS A 179 -10.40 -11.01 -12.01
CA LYS A 179 -9.00 -11.43 -11.96
C LYS A 179 -8.04 -10.36 -12.49
N ASP A 180 -8.50 -9.15 -12.75
CA ASP A 180 -7.64 -8.06 -13.19
C ASP A 180 -6.52 -7.81 -12.16
N SER A 181 -5.28 -7.98 -12.58
CA SER A 181 -4.10 -7.85 -11.72
C SER A 181 -3.86 -6.41 -11.25
N ARG A 182 -4.54 -5.41 -11.82
CA ARG A 182 -4.46 -3.99 -11.41
C ARG A 182 -5.32 -3.67 -10.19
N ARG A 183 -6.19 -4.60 -9.77
CA ARG A 183 -7.06 -4.40 -8.61
C ARG A 183 -6.22 -4.38 -7.32
N SER A 184 -6.26 -3.27 -6.60
CA SER A 184 -5.36 -3.00 -5.47
C SER A 184 -6.10 -2.98 -4.14
N ASP A 185 -5.47 -3.44 -3.06
CA ASP A 185 -6.03 -3.44 -1.70
C ASP A 185 -6.20 -2.00 -1.16
N GLU A 186 -7.30 -1.32 -1.52
CA GLU A 186 -7.66 0.02 -1.01
C GLU A 186 -7.90 0.02 0.51
N THR A 187 -8.52 -1.05 0.99
CA THR A 187 -8.80 -1.32 2.40
C THR A 187 -8.57 -2.80 2.67
N VAL A 188 -8.50 -3.16 3.94
CA VAL A 188 -8.30 -4.52 4.41
C VAL A 188 -9.39 -4.87 5.40
N THR A 189 -10.11 -5.96 5.18
CA THR A 189 -11.08 -6.48 6.16
C THR A 189 -10.70 -7.85 6.69
N TRP A 190 -10.79 -7.94 8.00
CA TRP A 190 -10.94 -9.21 8.67
C TRP A 190 -12.41 -9.59 8.78
N LYS A 191 -12.79 -10.68 8.11
CA LYS A 191 -14.15 -11.21 8.16
C LYS A 191 -14.32 -12.20 9.30
N LEU A 192 -15.49 -12.19 9.91
CA LEU A 192 -15.85 -13.17 10.93
C LEU A 192 -16.02 -14.53 10.24
N ARG A 193 -15.29 -15.53 10.72
CA ARG A 193 -15.34 -16.87 10.15
C ARG A 193 -16.58 -17.60 10.68
N ASP A 194 -17.42 -18.07 9.76
CA ASP A 194 -18.43 -19.08 10.08
C ASP A 194 -17.75 -20.44 10.22
N LYS A 195 -17.89 -21.10 11.38
CA LYS A 195 -17.32 -22.43 11.67
C LYS A 195 -17.88 -23.53 10.76
N THR A 196 -18.96 -23.27 10.04
CA THR A 196 -19.54 -24.18 9.04
C THR A 196 -19.03 -23.93 7.61
N SER A 197 -18.29 -22.84 7.38
CA SER A 197 -17.73 -22.52 6.07
C SER A 197 -16.54 -23.42 5.73
N TRP A 198 -16.79 -24.38 4.84
CA TRP A 198 -15.77 -25.18 4.15
C TRP A 198 -15.01 -24.38 3.08
N LEU A 199 -15.52 -23.20 2.73
CA LEU A 199 -14.87 -22.23 1.86
C LEU A 199 -13.86 -21.43 2.69
N TRP A 200 -12.59 -21.72 2.44
CA TRP A 200 -11.38 -20.96 2.81
C TRP A 200 -10.71 -21.28 4.14
N VAL A 201 -9.52 -21.86 3.99
CA VAL A 201 -8.46 -21.96 5.00
C VAL A 201 -7.38 -20.97 4.56
N SER A 202 -7.25 -19.84 5.25
CA SER A 202 -5.91 -19.29 5.47
C SER A 202 -5.42 -19.93 6.75
N ASP A 203 -4.20 -20.46 6.77
CA ASP A 203 -3.55 -20.95 7.99
C ASP A 203 -3.39 -19.84 9.05
N ASP A 204 -3.61 -18.58 8.67
CA ASP A 204 -3.48 -17.38 9.50
C ASP A 204 -4.78 -16.95 10.21
N SER A 205 -5.76 -17.84 10.39
CA SER A 205 -6.94 -17.51 11.20
C SER A 205 -6.57 -17.24 12.65
N ARG A 206 -7.17 -16.22 13.27
CA ARG A 206 -6.92 -15.84 14.67
C ARG A 206 -8.20 -15.89 15.48
N ALA A 207 -8.10 -16.39 16.71
CA ALA A 207 -9.20 -16.42 17.67
C ALA A 207 -9.05 -15.32 18.72
N THR A 208 -10.16 -14.69 19.13
CA THR A 208 -10.18 -13.70 20.21
C THR A 208 -11.34 -13.96 21.18
N GLY A 209 -11.09 -13.75 22.48
CA GLY A 209 -12.10 -13.77 23.53
C GLY A 209 -12.40 -12.38 24.11
N ASP A 210 -11.70 -11.32 23.66
CA ASP A 210 -11.81 -9.98 24.24
C ASP A 210 -13.09 -9.24 23.81
N TYR A 211 -13.72 -9.69 22.72
CA TYR A 211 -14.94 -9.09 22.12
C TYR A 211 -16.19 -9.97 22.35
N GLY A 212 -16.24 -10.68 23.48
CA GLY A 212 -17.34 -11.57 23.87
C GLY A 212 -17.06 -13.05 23.63
N GLU A 213 -18.04 -13.79 23.10
CA GLU A 213 -17.86 -15.20 22.72
C GLU A 213 -16.59 -15.39 21.87
N LYS A 214 -15.92 -16.55 22.00
CA LYS A 214 -14.70 -16.84 21.26
C LYS A 214 -14.96 -16.79 19.74
N ARG A 215 -14.49 -15.74 19.09
CA ARG A 215 -14.65 -15.48 17.64
C ARG A 215 -13.39 -15.88 16.89
N GLU A 216 -13.55 -16.33 15.65
CA GLU A 216 -12.45 -16.61 14.73
C GLU A 216 -12.54 -15.68 13.53
N TYR A 217 -11.41 -15.13 13.11
CA TYR A 217 -11.30 -14.16 12.02
C TYR A 217 -10.36 -14.67 10.93
N THR A 218 -10.67 -14.33 9.68
CA THR A 218 -9.83 -14.58 8.50
C THR A 218 -9.65 -13.29 7.71
N LEU A 219 -8.43 -13.05 7.23
CA LEU A 219 -8.14 -11.91 6.37
C LEU A 219 -8.69 -12.19 4.98
N LEU A 220 -9.51 -11.28 4.46
CA LEU A 220 -9.96 -11.41 3.09
C LEU A 220 -8.78 -11.15 2.13
N LYS A 221 -8.42 -12.16 1.32
CA LYS A 221 -7.45 -11.97 0.23
C LYS A 221 -8.18 -11.38 -0.97
N SER A 222 -7.63 -10.30 -1.55
CA SER A 222 -7.92 -9.89 -2.92
C SER A 222 -7.53 -11.03 -3.90
N SER A 223 -8.57 -11.68 -4.43
CA SER A 223 -8.71 -12.71 -5.48
C SER A 223 -7.75 -13.92 -5.59
N ASP A 224 -8.29 -15.15 -5.44
CA ASP A 224 -8.46 -16.11 -6.56
C ASP A 224 -9.27 -17.37 -6.14
N LYS A 225 -10.60 -17.27 -6.23
CA LYS A 225 -11.66 -18.30 -6.47
C LYS A 225 -12.96 -17.76 -5.85
N TRP A 226 -14.01 -17.61 -6.64
CA TRP A 226 -15.34 -17.30 -6.14
C TRP A 226 -16.32 -18.19 -6.88
N LYS A 227 -16.99 -19.09 -6.14
CA LYS A 227 -18.22 -19.72 -6.59
C LYS A 227 -19.31 -19.20 -5.66
N ASN A 228 -20.13 -18.30 -6.20
CA ASN A 228 -21.46 -17.92 -5.72
C ASN A 228 -21.58 -17.48 -4.25
N THR A 229 -21.06 -16.30 -3.90
CA THR A 229 -21.65 -15.53 -2.80
C THR A 229 -22.32 -14.28 -3.36
N PRO A 230 -23.63 -14.06 -3.10
CA PRO A 230 -24.33 -12.85 -3.49
C PRO A 230 -24.17 -11.79 -2.40
N SER A 231 -23.09 -11.01 -2.46
CA SER A 231 -23.03 -9.69 -1.84
C SER A 231 -21.94 -8.86 -2.53
N MET A 232 -22.23 -7.56 -2.72
CA MET A 232 -21.28 -6.55 -3.20
C MET A 232 -20.20 -6.24 -2.14
N ASP A 233 -19.52 -7.25 -1.59
CA ASP A 233 -18.39 -7.06 -0.67
C ASP A 233 -17.07 -7.24 -1.42
N TYR A 234 -16.84 -6.34 -2.38
CA TYR A 234 -15.60 -6.25 -3.15
C TYR A 234 -14.55 -5.49 -2.32
N GLU A 235 -13.56 -6.18 -1.77
CA GLU A 235 -12.33 -5.51 -1.29
C GLU A 235 -11.26 -5.59 -2.35
N GLY A 236 -10.74 -4.42 -2.69
CA GLY A 236 -9.92 -4.17 -3.85
C GLY A 236 -10.62 -3.14 -4.76
N GLY A 237 -9.91 -2.09 -5.10
CA GLY A 237 -10.46 -1.02 -5.92
C GLY A 237 -9.46 -0.53 -6.94
N ARG A 238 -9.60 0.74 -7.30
CA ARG A 238 -8.80 1.35 -8.35
C ARG A 238 -7.36 1.45 -7.87
N GLY A 239 -6.44 0.96 -8.68
CA GLY A 239 -5.00 1.08 -8.45
C GLY A 239 -4.21 0.51 -9.61
N ASP A 240 -3.00 0.03 -9.32
CA ASP A 240 -2.08 -0.58 -10.29
C ASP A 240 -1.72 -2.05 -9.96
N GLY A 241 -2.39 -2.64 -8.98
CA GLY A 241 -2.18 -3.99 -8.45
C GLY A 241 -1.37 -4.03 -7.16
N THR A 242 -0.72 -2.92 -6.78
CA THR A 242 0.07 -2.80 -5.54
C THR A 242 -0.25 -1.52 -4.79
N VAL A 243 -0.39 -0.42 -5.51
CA VAL A 243 -0.64 0.93 -5.00
C VAL A 243 -2.10 1.29 -5.30
N PRO A 244 -2.97 1.29 -4.28
CA PRO A 244 -4.33 1.77 -4.45
C PRO A 244 -4.36 3.28 -4.73
N LYS A 245 -5.41 3.74 -5.41
CA LYS A 245 -5.62 5.17 -5.72
C LYS A 245 -5.59 6.05 -4.48
N TYR A 246 -6.06 5.56 -3.33
CA TYR A 246 -6.01 6.29 -2.05
C TYR A 246 -4.59 6.54 -1.53
N SER A 247 -3.59 5.84 -2.07
CA SER A 247 -2.19 6.13 -1.79
C SER A 247 -1.71 7.41 -2.46
N ILE A 248 -2.45 7.96 -3.43
CA ILE A 248 -2.05 9.14 -4.18
C ILE A 248 -2.55 10.40 -3.47
N ASN A 249 -1.67 11.37 -3.23
CA ASN A 249 -2.01 12.59 -2.50
C ASN A 249 -2.75 13.61 -3.38
N LEU A 250 -3.93 13.25 -3.86
CA LEU A 250 -4.75 14.10 -4.74
C LEU A 250 -5.25 15.38 -4.06
N VAL A 251 -5.26 15.42 -2.72
CA VAL A 251 -5.55 16.65 -1.95
C VAL A 251 -4.50 17.73 -2.19
N ARG A 252 -3.25 17.32 -2.45
CA ARG A 252 -2.11 18.20 -2.74
C ARG A 252 -1.74 18.23 -4.21
N LYS A 253 -2.71 18.00 -5.10
CA LYS A 253 -2.50 18.04 -6.57
C LYS A 253 -1.88 19.36 -7.05
N ASP A 254 -2.05 20.44 -6.29
CA ASP A 254 -1.48 21.77 -6.55
C ASP A 254 0.05 21.81 -6.48
N LEU A 255 0.68 20.85 -5.78
CA LEU A 255 2.14 20.73 -5.71
C LEU A 255 2.76 20.06 -6.94
N PHE A 256 1.94 19.48 -7.82
CA PHE A 256 2.38 18.82 -9.03
C PHE A 256 2.20 19.76 -10.22
N LYS A 257 3.22 19.86 -11.07
CA LYS A 257 3.08 20.54 -12.38
C LYS A 257 2.08 19.81 -13.27
N GLU A 258 2.05 18.49 -13.16
CA GLU A 258 1.04 17.65 -13.78
C GLU A 258 0.91 16.33 -13.02
N ILE A 259 -0.32 15.86 -12.86
CA ILE A 259 -0.61 14.54 -12.32
C ILE A 259 -1.67 13.85 -13.19
N LEU A 260 -1.38 12.64 -13.68
CA LEU A 260 -2.28 11.90 -14.56
C LEU A 260 -2.64 10.52 -14.01
N GLU A 261 -3.94 10.23 -14.06
CA GLU A 261 -4.49 8.88 -13.92
C GLU A 261 -4.22 8.10 -15.21
N MET A 262 -3.71 6.88 -15.09
CA MET A 262 -3.35 6.04 -16.23
C MET A 262 -3.80 4.60 -16.05
N ASN A 263 -3.85 3.91 -17.18
CA ASN A 263 -4.03 2.48 -17.25
C ASN A 263 -2.66 1.79 -17.23
N VAL A 264 -2.16 1.51 -16.02
CA VAL A 264 -0.86 0.88 -15.78
C VAL A 264 -0.97 -0.18 -14.69
N ASP A 265 -0.21 -1.25 -14.81
CA ASP A 265 0.09 -2.14 -13.67
C ASP A 265 1.40 -1.71 -13.00
N HIS A 266 1.58 -2.08 -11.73
CA HIS A 266 2.68 -1.58 -10.92
C HIS A 266 4.06 -1.99 -11.45
N GLN A 267 4.19 -3.25 -11.85
CA GLN A 267 5.49 -3.83 -12.20
C GLN A 267 5.92 -3.43 -13.61
N ASN A 268 4.96 -3.26 -14.52
CA ASN A 268 5.21 -2.86 -15.90
C ASN A 268 4.78 -1.42 -16.19
N ALA A 269 4.69 -0.56 -15.18
CA ALA A 269 4.26 0.85 -15.33
C ALA A 269 5.06 1.65 -16.37
N TYR A 270 6.31 1.26 -16.63
CA TYR A 270 7.21 1.85 -17.63
C TYR A 270 7.45 0.96 -18.84
N GLN A 271 6.59 -0.02 -19.11
CA GLN A 271 6.73 -0.79 -20.34
C GLN A 271 6.43 0.09 -21.57
N PHE A 272 7.11 -0.22 -22.67
CA PHE A 272 6.92 0.51 -23.92
C PHE A 272 5.59 0.18 -24.58
N ALA A 273 5.13 -1.07 -24.49
CA ALA A 273 3.87 -1.49 -25.08
C ALA A 273 2.66 -0.94 -24.30
N PRO A 274 1.63 -0.39 -24.96
CA PRO A 274 0.37 -0.06 -24.31
C PRO A 274 -0.28 -1.28 -23.64
N LEU A 275 -1.11 -1.06 -22.64
CA LEU A 275 -1.91 -2.12 -22.01
C LEU A 275 -3.29 -2.22 -22.66
N LYS A 276 -3.92 -3.39 -22.55
CA LYS A 276 -5.31 -3.57 -22.97
C LYS A 276 -6.19 -2.53 -22.26
N GLY A 277 -6.94 -1.77 -23.05
CA GLY A 277 -7.72 -0.62 -22.59
C GLY A 277 -7.14 0.74 -23.01
N ASP A 278 -5.86 0.79 -23.42
CA ASP A 278 -5.27 1.98 -24.02
C ASP A 278 -5.74 2.16 -25.47
N ALA A 279 -5.90 3.41 -25.90
CA ALA A 279 -6.29 3.72 -27.28
C ALA A 279 -5.28 3.21 -28.31
N GLU A 280 -4.00 3.17 -27.93
CA GLU A 280 -2.90 2.71 -28.77
C GLU A 280 -2.72 1.18 -28.78
N PHE A 281 -3.45 0.43 -27.95
CA PHE A 281 -3.24 -1.02 -27.78
C PHE A 281 -3.40 -1.80 -29.09
N ASP A 282 -4.52 -1.60 -29.79
CA ASP A 282 -4.85 -2.34 -31.02
C ASP A 282 -3.99 -1.94 -32.22
N THR A 283 -3.37 -0.75 -32.18
CA THR A 283 -2.52 -0.24 -33.26
C THR A 283 -1.03 -0.42 -32.99
N TYR A 284 -0.64 -0.81 -31.77
CA TYR A 284 0.76 -0.85 -31.33
C TYR A 284 1.66 -1.67 -32.25
N GLU A 285 1.24 -2.87 -32.66
CA GLU A 285 2.04 -3.73 -33.55
C GLU A 285 2.32 -3.09 -34.93
N LYS A 286 1.47 -2.14 -35.34
CA LYS A 286 1.58 -1.46 -36.64
C LYS A 286 2.30 -0.12 -36.54
N THR A 287 2.07 0.64 -35.48
CA THR A 287 2.60 2.01 -35.35
C THR A 287 3.86 2.09 -34.50
N GLY A 288 4.09 1.13 -33.60
CA GLY A 288 5.15 1.22 -32.60
C GLY A 288 4.93 2.33 -31.58
N ASP A 289 3.70 2.84 -31.45
CA ASP A 289 3.38 3.93 -30.52
C ASP A 289 3.60 3.51 -29.07
N VAL A 290 4.49 4.20 -28.39
CA VAL A 290 4.81 3.89 -26.99
C VAL A 290 3.63 4.14 -26.05
N SER A 291 3.62 3.47 -24.91
CA SER A 291 2.57 3.55 -23.91
C SER A 291 2.32 4.99 -23.43
N PRO A 292 1.08 5.31 -22.98
CA PRO A 292 0.77 6.63 -22.43
C PRO A 292 1.70 7.07 -21.29
N ALA A 293 2.14 6.13 -20.45
CA ALA A 293 3.09 6.38 -19.36
C ALA A 293 4.48 6.81 -19.88
N ILE A 294 4.98 6.17 -20.94
CA ILE A 294 6.24 6.59 -21.59
C ILE A 294 6.09 7.95 -22.26
N LYS A 295 5.00 8.18 -23.00
CA LYS A 295 4.72 9.50 -23.61
C LYS A 295 4.69 10.62 -22.56
N PHE A 296 4.00 10.39 -21.44
CA PHE A 296 3.95 11.33 -20.32
C PHE A 296 5.33 11.58 -19.73
N THR A 297 6.11 10.53 -19.51
CA THR A 297 7.45 10.63 -18.92
C THR A 297 8.36 11.48 -19.80
N LEU A 298 8.45 11.15 -21.10
CA LEU A 298 9.28 11.89 -22.06
C LEU A 298 8.83 13.36 -22.18
N ARG A 299 7.52 13.61 -22.27
CA ARG A 299 6.98 14.98 -22.31
C ARG A 299 7.32 15.77 -21.04
N SER A 300 7.22 15.13 -19.88
CA SER A 300 7.55 15.76 -18.59
C SER A 300 9.04 16.10 -18.51
N LEU A 301 9.92 15.21 -18.97
CA LEU A 301 11.36 15.49 -19.07
C LEU A 301 11.65 16.67 -20.00
N CYS A 302 11.02 16.75 -21.17
CA CYS A 302 11.15 17.90 -22.06
C CYS A 302 10.71 19.21 -21.38
N ARG A 303 9.61 19.19 -20.61
CA ARG A 303 9.15 20.37 -19.87
C ARG A 303 10.11 20.78 -18.75
N ILE A 304 10.69 19.81 -18.03
CA ILE A 304 11.71 20.06 -17.01
C ILE A 304 12.92 20.80 -17.62
N LEU A 305 13.37 20.37 -18.80
CA LEU A 305 14.50 20.98 -19.52
C LEU A 305 14.19 22.37 -20.11
N GLN A 306 12.91 22.76 -20.19
CA GLN A 306 12.48 24.06 -20.72
C GLN A 306 12.27 25.11 -19.62
N THR A 307 12.63 24.80 -18.38
CA THR A 307 12.59 25.75 -17.27
C THR A 307 13.58 26.90 -17.49
N ASP A 308 13.27 28.08 -16.94
CA ASP A 308 14.09 29.29 -17.14
C ASP A 308 15.53 29.13 -16.60
N GLU A 309 15.76 28.16 -15.71
CA GLU A 309 17.09 27.79 -15.19
C GLU A 309 18.00 27.13 -16.25
N VAL A 310 17.42 26.56 -17.31
CA VAL A 310 18.13 25.81 -18.36
C VAL A 310 18.10 26.55 -19.70
N ARG A 311 17.23 27.55 -19.86
CA ARG A 311 17.18 28.36 -21.09
C ARG A 311 18.48 29.16 -21.24
N PRO A 312 19.13 29.12 -22.41
CA PRO A 312 20.42 29.76 -22.65
C PRO A 312 20.36 31.28 -22.57
#